data_AF-A0A3A4WCH9-F1
#
_entry.id   AF-A0A3A4WCH9-F1
#
_cell.length_a   1.000
_cell.length_b   1.000
_cell.length_c   1.000
_cell.angle_alpha   90.00
_cell.angle_beta   90.00
_cell.angle_gamma   90.00
#
_symmetry.space_group_name_H-M   'P 1'
#
loop_
_entity.id
_entity.type
_entity.pdbx_description
1 polymer ?
#
loop_
_entity_poly.entity_id
_entity_poly.type
_entity_poly.pdbx_seq_one_letter_code
_entity_poly.pdbx_strand_id
1 'polypeptide(L)'
;MRFVVVISLLLLFLNTSCAGTGVAVDITLSGIQGRVSDGADIILFDGTGLNTIPVSNNTFSRAHGITTGYYGAFFIVKKGFYPVTVIFQAMDKPVKVDRVSLTPLKDAEKGALTGIVYKSVKGGKLKEHRGILQTFKGEKITLTGENFSRNIITDDNGMFTVELLPGAYDVFYNNKNTGKVTIDKGKTTIINVQKGMLLMD
;
A
#
# COMPACT_ATOMS: atom_id res chain seq x y z
N MET A 1 1.43 60.13 23.89
CA MET A 1 1.52 58.66 23.93
C MET A 1 1.51 58.12 22.51
N ARG A 2 2.68 57.73 21.99
CA ARG A 2 2.83 56.90 20.78
C ARG A 2 4.01 55.96 21.02
N PHE A 3 3.71 54.68 21.17
CA PHE A 3 4.64 53.57 21.26
C PHE A 3 4.87 53.02 19.85
N VAL A 4 6.13 52.90 19.41
CA VAL A 4 6.61 51.86 18.45
C VAL A 4 8.12 51.73 18.70
N VAL A 5 8.55 50.86 19.62
CA VAL A 5 9.03 49.48 19.40
C VAL A 5 10.23 49.40 18.45
N VAL A 6 11.41 49.31 19.08
CA VAL A 6 12.68 48.85 18.49
C VAL A 6 12.54 47.36 18.19
N ILE A 7 12.71 46.95 16.93
CA ILE A 7 12.80 45.53 16.57
C ILE A 7 14.26 45.24 16.20
N SER A 8 14.90 44.44 17.04
CA SER A 8 16.21 43.83 16.81
C SER A 8 16.16 42.95 15.57
N LEU A 9 17.02 43.25 14.59
CA LEU A 9 17.25 42.42 13.42
C LEU A 9 18.15 41.25 13.81
N LEU A 10 17.55 40.09 14.11
CA LEU A 10 18.28 38.84 14.33
C LEU A 10 18.38 38.09 12.99
N LEU A 11 19.58 38.10 12.39
CA LEU A 11 19.95 37.24 11.28
C LEU A 11 20.16 35.81 11.79
N LEU A 12 19.25 34.91 11.46
CA LEU A 12 19.45 33.47 11.57
C LEU A 12 19.55 32.89 10.15
N PHE A 13 20.79 32.68 9.70
CA PHE A 13 21.09 31.71 8.67
C PHE A 13 20.91 30.31 9.26
N LEU A 14 19.91 29.56 8.80
CA LEU A 14 19.80 28.13 9.03
C LEU A 14 19.41 27.40 7.74
N ASN A 15 20.44 26.82 7.14
CA ASN A 15 20.50 25.51 6.51
C ASN A 15 19.46 25.16 5.43
N THR A 16 19.97 25.13 4.20
CA THR A 16 19.53 24.18 3.17
C THR A 16 19.45 22.77 3.72
N SER A 17 18.26 22.19 3.78
CA SER A 17 18.09 20.75 3.67
C SER A 17 16.87 20.42 2.81
N CYS A 18 17.09 19.45 1.94
CA CYS A 18 16.21 18.95 0.90
C CYS A 18 14.89 18.44 1.51
N ALA A 19 13.77 19.06 1.17
CA ALA A 19 12.44 18.54 1.51
C ALA A 19 11.65 18.37 0.21
N GLY A 20 11.54 17.10 -0.22
CA GLY A 20 10.82 16.72 -1.43
C GLY A 20 9.40 17.28 -1.45
N THR A 21 9.01 17.86 -2.58
CA THR A 21 7.67 18.40 -2.82
C THR A 21 6.62 17.30 -2.71
N GLY A 22 5.73 17.43 -1.73
CA GLY A 22 4.64 16.48 -1.45
C GLY A 22 3.60 16.36 -2.57
N VAL A 23 2.98 15.20 -2.66
CA VAL A 23 2.14 14.75 -3.79
C VAL A 23 0.67 14.73 -3.40
N ALA A 24 -0.28 15.18 -4.23
CA ALA A 24 -1.72 15.11 -3.95
C ALA A 24 -2.45 14.18 -4.93
N VAL A 25 -3.18 13.18 -4.44
CA VAL A 25 -4.00 12.27 -5.26
C VAL A 25 -5.45 12.81 -5.28
N ASP A 26 -6.13 12.77 -6.42
CA ASP A 26 -7.51 13.25 -6.62
C ASP A 26 -8.24 12.37 -7.65
N ILE A 27 -9.29 11.65 -7.23
CA ILE A 27 -9.99 10.61 -8.01
C ILE A 27 -11.41 11.08 -8.48
N THR A 28 -11.79 10.95 -9.77
CA THR A 28 -13.19 11.11 -10.28
C THR A 28 -13.63 10.12 -11.40
N LEU A 29 -14.89 10.24 -11.89
CA LEU A 29 -15.89 9.19 -12.20
C LEU A 29 -15.57 7.99 -13.13
N SER A 30 -16.15 6.84 -12.74
CA SER A 30 -16.07 5.46 -13.28
C SER A 30 -14.71 4.75 -13.25
N GLY A 31 -13.77 5.31 -12.49
CA GLY A 31 -12.49 4.67 -12.23
C GLY A 31 -11.73 5.29 -11.08
N ILE A 32 -10.47 4.89 -10.97
CA ILE A 32 -9.52 5.34 -9.96
C ILE A 32 -8.59 6.39 -10.61
N GLN A 33 -8.42 7.60 -10.06
CA GLN A 33 -7.63 8.71 -10.64
C GLN A 33 -6.74 9.49 -9.66
N GLY A 34 -5.62 10.08 -10.05
CA GLY A 34 -4.93 11.03 -9.15
C GLY A 34 -3.46 11.17 -9.38
N ARG A 35 -2.83 12.12 -8.68
CA ARG A 35 -1.43 12.46 -8.93
C ARG A 35 -0.45 11.68 -8.09
N VAL A 36 0.48 11.03 -8.79
CA VAL A 36 1.64 10.37 -8.24
C VAL A 36 2.84 11.05 -8.89
N SER A 37 3.67 11.77 -8.14
CA SER A 37 4.87 12.38 -8.73
C SER A 37 5.94 11.33 -9.01
N ASP A 38 6.65 11.48 -10.12
CA ASP A 38 7.94 10.86 -10.43
C ASP A 38 7.99 9.34 -10.26
N GLY A 39 7.52 8.60 -11.26
CA GLY A 39 7.90 7.20 -11.49
C GLY A 39 7.46 6.20 -10.42
N ALA A 40 6.37 6.49 -9.71
CA ALA A 40 5.69 5.52 -8.84
C ALA A 40 4.58 4.79 -9.61
N ASP A 41 4.43 3.50 -9.32
CA ASP A 41 3.38 2.65 -9.86
C ASP A 41 2.23 2.52 -8.85
N ILE A 42 1.02 2.34 -9.36
CA ILE A 42 -0.16 2.05 -8.55
C ILE A 42 -0.64 0.65 -8.91
N ILE A 43 -0.75 -0.20 -7.90
CA ILE A 43 -1.20 -1.58 -8.07
C ILE A 43 -2.50 -1.75 -7.28
N LEU A 44 -3.56 -2.14 -7.96
CA LEU A 44 -4.84 -2.47 -7.35
C LEU A 44 -4.90 -3.95 -7.01
N PHE A 45 -5.34 -4.25 -5.79
CA PHE A 45 -5.80 -5.56 -5.39
C PHE A 45 -7.32 -5.57 -5.21
N ASP A 46 -8.00 -6.40 -6.00
CA ASP A 46 -9.46 -6.53 -6.04
C ASP A 46 -9.97 -7.73 -5.21
N GLY A 47 -9.14 -8.28 -4.32
CA GLY A 47 -9.42 -9.51 -3.57
C GLY A 47 -9.17 -10.80 -4.36
N THR A 48 -8.83 -10.71 -5.65
CA THR A 48 -8.57 -11.87 -6.52
C THR A 48 -7.18 -11.84 -7.15
N GLY A 49 -6.68 -10.66 -7.51
CA GLY A 49 -5.38 -10.51 -8.14
C GLY A 49 -4.87 -9.07 -8.12
N LEU A 50 -3.58 -8.93 -8.42
CA LEU A 50 -2.90 -7.64 -8.53
C LEU A 50 -3.00 -7.12 -9.97
N ASN A 51 -3.38 -5.86 -10.10
CA ASN A 51 -3.56 -5.18 -11.39
C ASN A 51 -2.83 -3.83 -11.36
N THR A 52 -1.77 -3.70 -12.14
CA THR A 52 -1.11 -2.40 -12.33
C THR A 52 -2.06 -1.43 -13.02
N ILE A 53 -2.17 -0.21 -12.51
CA ILE A 53 -2.96 0.85 -13.11
C ILE A 53 -2.01 1.81 -13.82
N PRO A 54 -2.15 2.01 -15.14
CA PRO A 54 -1.31 2.95 -15.86
C PRO A 54 -1.54 4.38 -15.35
N VAL A 55 -0.45 5.09 -15.07
CA VAL A 55 -0.43 6.49 -14.69
C VAL A 55 0.13 7.31 -15.87
N SER A 56 -0.63 8.29 -16.35
CA SER A 56 -0.23 9.23 -17.41
C SER A 56 -0.36 10.66 -16.90
N ASN A 57 0.66 11.49 -17.13
CA ASN A 57 0.71 12.89 -16.65
C ASN A 57 0.41 13.03 -15.15
N ASN A 58 0.88 12.09 -14.33
CA ASN A 58 0.53 11.98 -12.92
C ASN A 58 -0.99 11.97 -12.73
N THR A 59 -1.71 11.20 -13.53
CA THR A 59 -3.15 10.93 -13.39
C THR A 59 -3.41 9.49 -13.82
N PHE A 60 -4.48 8.86 -13.33
CA PHE A 60 -4.88 7.54 -13.77
C PHE A 60 -6.40 7.51 -13.94
N SER A 61 -6.98 6.51 -14.61
CA SER A 61 -8.44 6.31 -14.66
C SER A 61 -8.72 4.87 -15.06
N ARG A 62 -9.26 4.07 -14.14
CA ARG A 62 -9.59 2.66 -14.41
C ARG A 62 -10.74 2.16 -13.55
N ALA A 63 -11.69 1.45 -14.15
CA ALA A 63 -12.71 0.72 -13.39
C ALA A 63 -12.05 -0.30 -12.44
N HIS A 64 -12.42 -0.25 -11.15
CA HIS A 64 -11.81 -1.13 -10.14
C HIS A 64 -12.26 -2.59 -10.26
N GLY A 65 -13.41 -2.86 -10.88
CA GLY A 65 -13.93 -4.23 -11.04
C GLY A 65 -14.33 -4.94 -9.74
N ILE A 66 -14.35 -4.19 -8.63
CA ILE A 66 -14.83 -4.61 -7.30
C ILE A 66 -16.33 -4.33 -7.20
N THR A 67 -17.09 -5.27 -6.64
CA THR A 67 -18.53 -5.11 -6.41
C THR A 67 -18.79 -4.04 -5.33
N THR A 68 -19.77 -3.16 -5.56
CA THR A 68 -20.15 -2.10 -4.62
C THR A 68 -20.40 -2.67 -3.22
N GLY A 69 -19.91 -1.97 -2.20
CA GLY A 69 -20.01 -2.37 -0.79
C GLY A 69 -18.83 -3.17 -0.25
N TYR A 70 -18.00 -3.77 -1.12
CA TYR A 70 -16.78 -4.48 -0.72
C TYR A 70 -15.54 -3.60 -0.82
N TYR A 71 -14.43 -4.08 -0.28
CA TYR A 71 -13.18 -3.34 -0.21
C TYR A 71 -12.17 -3.73 -1.30
N GLY A 72 -11.26 -2.81 -1.59
CA GLY A 72 -10.05 -3.01 -2.38
C GLY A 72 -8.83 -2.43 -1.68
N ALA A 73 -7.65 -2.71 -2.20
CA ALA A 73 -6.40 -2.13 -1.71
C ALA A 73 -5.56 -1.55 -2.85
N PHE A 74 -5.07 -0.33 -2.69
CA PHE A 74 -4.00 0.22 -3.52
C PHE A 74 -2.66 -0.01 -2.85
N PHE A 75 -1.69 -0.43 -3.64
CA PHE A 75 -0.27 -0.36 -3.29
C PHE A 75 0.36 0.69 -4.19
N ILE A 76 0.82 1.78 -3.58
CA ILE A 76 1.56 2.84 -4.27
C ILE A 76 3.02 2.56 -4.01
N VAL A 77 3.75 2.23 -5.06
CA VAL A 77 5.11 1.68 -4.98
C VAL A 77 6.09 2.51 -5.80
N LYS A 78 7.31 2.68 -5.28
CA LYS A 78 8.40 3.34 -6.00
C LYS A 78 9.71 2.68 -5.64
N LYS A 79 10.59 2.50 -6.62
CA LYS A 79 11.92 1.93 -6.35
C LYS A 79 12.68 2.80 -5.34
N GLY A 80 13.15 2.19 -4.25
CA GLY A 80 13.90 2.83 -3.17
C GLY A 80 13.03 3.43 -2.05
N PHE A 81 11.71 3.19 -2.07
CA PHE A 81 10.77 3.73 -1.07
C PHE A 81 9.95 2.63 -0.40
N TYR A 82 9.46 2.92 0.80
CA TYR A 82 8.41 2.13 1.42
C TYR A 82 7.12 2.26 0.61
N PRO A 83 6.40 1.15 0.39
CA PRO A 83 5.09 1.22 -0.23
C PRO A 83 4.08 1.87 0.72
N VAL A 84 3.12 2.60 0.16
CA VAL A 84 1.93 3.03 0.90
C VAL A 84 0.76 2.18 0.44
N THR A 85 0.05 1.60 1.41
CA THR A 85 -1.14 0.79 1.16
C THR A 85 -2.37 1.58 1.59
N VAL A 86 -3.39 1.64 0.73
CA VAL A 86 -4.65 2.32 1.01
C VAL A 86 -5.80 1.35 0.80
N ILE A 87 -6.54 1.05 1.87
CA ILE A 87 -7.77 0.28 1.82
C ILE A 87 -8.93 1.22 1.53
N PHE A 88 -9.81 0.82 0.61
CA PHE A 88 -10.97 1.62 0.24
C PHE A 88 -12.20 0.75 0.05
N GLN A 89 -13.39 1.33 0.24
CA GLN A 89 -14.66 0.69 -0.10
C GLN A 89 -15.08 1.07 -1.52
N ALA A 90 -15.43 0.08 -2.34
CA ALA A 90 -16.02 0.29 -3.65
C ALA A 90 -17.42 0.87 -3.49
N MET A 91 -17.66 2.01 -4.10
CA MET A 91 -18.92 2.75 -4.05
C MET A 91 -19.34 3.15 -5.46
N ASP A 92 -20.60 3.56 -5.63
CA ASP A 92 -21.09 4.12 -6.89
C ASP A 92 -20.48 5.49 -7.21
N LYS A 93 -19.76 6.08 -6.25
CA LYS A 93 -18.96 7.29 -6.40
C LYS A 93 -17.47 6.95 -6.38
N PRO A 94 -16.63 7.78 -7.02
CA PRO A 94 -15.19 7.56 -7.03
C PRO A 94 -14.64 7.67 -5.62
N VAL A 95 -13.87 6.67 -5.22
CA VAL A 95 -13.07 6.71 -4.00
C VAL A 95 -12.03 7.77 -4.20
N LYS A 96 -11.89 8.74 -3.30
CA LYS A 96 -10.76 9.69 -3.30
C LYS A 96 -9.71 9.23 -2.30
N VAL A 97 -8.46 9.19 -2.74
CA VAL A 97 -7.30 8.97 -1.89
C VAL A 97 -6.61 10.31 -1.85
N ASP A 98 -6.34 10.82 -0.65
CA ASP A 98 -5.69 12.12 -0.47
C ASP A 98 -4.19 12.07 -0.84
N ARG A 99 -3.46 13.14 -0.54
CA ARG A 99 -2.00 13.21 -0.63
C ARG A 99 -1.30 12.00 0.00
N VAL A 100 -0.56 11.26 -0.83
CA VAL A 100 0.30 10.17 -0.40
C VAL A 100 1.76 10.59 -0.49
N SER A 101 2.44 10.63 0.65
CA SER A 101 3.88 10.86 0.73
C SER A 101 4.61 9.52 0.88
N LEU A 102 5.56 9.24 0.00
CA LEU A 102 6.41 8.06 0.11
C LEU A 102 7.66 8.38 0.92
N THR A 103 8.01 7.49 1.84
CA THR A 103 9.23 7.59 2.64
C THR A 103 10.31 6.72 2.01
N PRO A 104 11.56 7.21 1.81
CA PRO A 104 12.67 6.38 1.35
C PRO A 104 12.89 5.17 2.26
N LEU A 105 13.38 4.06 1.70
CA LEU A 105 13.85 2.93 2.51
C LEU A 105 14.99 3.40 3.43
N LYS A 106 15.05 2.83 4.63
CA LYS A 106 16.14 3.13 5.59
C LYS A 106 17.46 2.57 5.10
N ASP A 107 17.40 1.45 4.40
CA ASP A 107 18.56 0.73 3.88
C ASP A 107 18.39 0.53 2.37
N ALA A 108 19.26 1.19 1.60
CA ALA A 108 19.21 1.16 0.14
C ALA A 108 19.58 -0.20 -0.46
N GLU A 109 20.19 -1.11 0.32
CA GLU A 109 20.52 -2.48 -0.10
C GLU A 109 19.32 -3.43 0.01
N LYS A 110 18.25 -3.01 0.70
CA LYS A 110 17.06 -3.85 0.94
C LYS A 110 15.94 -3.57 -0.07
N GLY A 111 15.05 -4.55 -0.21
CA GLY A 111 13.72 -4.36 -0.79
C GLY A 111 12.65 -4.29 0.29
N ALA A 112 11.43 -3.95 -0.10
CA ALA A 112 10.26 -3.96 0.79
C ALA A 112 9.34 -5.12 0.43
N LEU A 113 8.91 -5.89 1.42
CA LEU A 113 7.78 -6.81 1.29
C LEU A 113 6.57 -6.18 1.96
N THR A 114 5.43 -6.16 1.27
CA THR A 114 4.18 -5.66 1.81
C THR A 114 3.00 -6.54 1.44
N GLY A 115 1.90 -6.39 2.15
CA GLY A 115 0.67 -7.08 1.82
C GLY A 115 -0.42 -6.84 2.84
N ILE A 116 -1.55 -7.53 2.64
CA ILE A 116 -2.68 -7.51 3.57
C ILE A 116 -3.12 -8.92 3.92
N VAL A 117 -3.61 -9.10 5.16
CA VAL A 117 -4.35 -10.30 5.55
C VAL A 117 -5.84 -10.03 5.42
N TYR A 118 -6.52 -10.80 4.57
CA TYR A 118 -7.86 -10.46 4.12
C TYR A 118 -8.78 -11.68 3.95
N LYS A 119 -10.09 -11.47 3.99
CA LYS A 119 -11.11 -12.46 3.62
C LYS A 119 -11.70 -12.08 2.28
N SER A 120 -11.65 -13.00 1.31
CA SER A 120 -12.24 -12.77 -0.02
C SER A 120 -13.76 -12.99 0.00
N VAL A 121 -14.44 -12.35 -0.96
CA VAL A 121 -15.91 -12.41 -1.14
C VAL A 121 -16.35 -13.61 -2.00
N LYS A 122 -15.43 -14.42 -2.53
CA LYS A 122 -15.76 -15.51 -3.46
C LYS A 122 -16.49 -16.67 -2.77
N GLY A 123 -17.64 -17.11 -3.30
CA GLY A 123 -18.32 -18.35 -2.86
C GLY A 123 -19.80 -18.46 -3.27
N GLY A 124 -20.29 -19.67 -3.53
CA GLY A 124 -21.73 -19.95 -3.73
C GLY A 124 -22.39 -19.21 -4.89
N LYS A 125 -23.54 -18.57 -4.64
CA LYS A 125 -24.30 -17.75 -5.61
C LYS A 125 -23.59 -16.45 -6.02
N LEU A 126 -22.49 -16.09 -5.36
CA LEU A 126 -21.76 -14.83 -5.55
C LEU A 126 -20.53 -14.97 -6.46
N LYS A 127 -20.55 -15.90 -7.45
CA LYS A 127 -19.43 -16.11 -8.39
C LYS A 127 -19.02 -14.84 -9.14
N GLU A 128 -19.93 -13.89 -9.28
CA GLU A 128 -19.72 -12.61 -9.97
C GLU A 128 -19.18 -11.51 -9.04
N HIS A 129 -19.21 -11.72 -7.71
CA HIS A 129 -18.77 -10.72 -6.75
C HIS A 129 -17.24 -10.73 -6.61
N ARG A 130 -16.66 -9.52 -6.63
CA ARG A 130 -15.22 -9.30 -6.47
C ARG A 130 -14.98 -8.30 -5.35
N GLY A 131 -13.92 -8.52 -4.58
CA GLY A 131 -13.53 -7.64 -3.49
C GLY A 131 -12.99 -8.37 -2.27
N ILE A 132 -12.63 -7.55 -1.30
CA ILE A 132 -12.25 -7.92 0.05
C ILE A 132 -13.47 -7.69 0.95
N LEU A 133 -13.85 -8.70 1.73
CA LEU A 133 -14.92 -8.56 2.71
C LEU A 133 -14.42 -7.81 3.95
N GLN A 134 -13.23 -8.18 4.42
CA GLN A 134 -12.64 -7.68 5.65
C GLN A 134 -11.13 -7.90 5.64
N THR A 135 -10.38 -7.01 6.29
CA THR A 135 -8.97 -7.19 6.65
C THR A 135 -8.79 -7.46 8.14
N PHE A 136 -7.66 -8.04 8.54
CA PHE A 136 -7.47 -8.54 9.91
C PHE A 136 -6.23 -7.97 10.59
N LYS A 137 -6.45 -7.22 11.67
CA LYS A 137 -5.43 -6.71 12.60
C LYS A 137 -4.84 -7.81 13.47
N GLY A 138 -3.57 -7.66 13.85
CA GLY A 138 -2.93 -8.52 14.85
C GLY A 138 -2.58 -9.92 14.36
N GLU A 139 -2.65 -10.14 13.05
CA GLU A 139 -2.36 -11.42 12.42
C GLU A 139 -0.85 -11.60 12.29
N LYS A 140 -0.37 -12.80 12.64
CA LYS A 140 1.05 -13.14 12.57
C LYS A 140 1.39 -13.78 11.24
N ILE A 141 2.31 -13.15 10.52
CA ILE A 141 2.94 -13.66 9.31
C ILE A 141 4.37 -14.04 9.66
N THR A 142 4.78 -15.24 9.28
CA THR A 142 6.15 -15.71 9.49
C THR A 142 6.85 -15.78 8.15
N LEU A 143 7.99 -15.10 8.04
CA LEU A 143 8.87 -15.18 6.89
C LEU A 143 10.04 -16.09 7.24
N THR A 144 10.39 -16.99 6.34
CA THR A 144 11.60 -17.82 6.47
C THR A 144 12.46 -17.73 5.22
N GLY A 145 13.76 -17.60 5.38
CA GLY A 145 14.75 -17.67 4.30
C GLY A 145 15.96 -18.48 4.76
N GLU A 146 17.00 -18.54 3.92
CA GLU A 146 18.26 -19.21 4.26
C GLU A 146 18.88 -18.52 5.50
N ASN A 147 18.77 -19.16 6.66
CA ASN A 147 19.18 -18.63 7.98
C ASN A 147 18.41 -17.39 8.48
N PHE A 148 17.20 -17.15 7.97
CA PHE A 148 16.35 -16.05 8.41
C PHE A 148 14.99 -16.57 8.86
N SER A 149 14.51 -16.09 10.01
CA SER A 149 13.11 -16.26 10.42
C SER A 149 12.64 -15.02 11.15
N ARG A 150 11.50 -14.46 10.73
CA ARG A 150 10.93 -13.26 11.34
C ARG A 150 9.41 -13.33 11.37
N ASN A 151 8.85 -12.97 12.51
CA ASN A 151 7.41 -12.73 12.65
C ASN A 151 7.10 -11.25 12.39
N ILE A 152 6.01 -11.01 11.68
CA ILE A 152 5.46 -9.68 11.38
C ILE A 152 3.99 -9.72 11.80
N ILE A 153 3.55 -8.67 12.47
CA ILE A 153 2.16 -8.53 12.92
C ILE A 153 1.48 -7.49 12.05
N THR A 154 0.28 -7.78 11.59
CA THR A 154 -0.51 -6.81 10.82
C THR A 154 -1.00 -5.65 11.68
N ASP A 155 -1.05 -4.47 11.08
CA ASP A 155 -1.58 -3.24 11.69
C ASP A 155 -3.11 -3.23 11.76
N ASP A 156 -3.67 -2.08 12.16
CA ASP A 156 -5.11 -1.90 12.36
C ASP A 156 -5.95 -2.06 11.09
N ASN A 157 -5.34 -1.92 9.92
CA ASN A 157 -5.97 -2.13 8.62
C ASN A 157 -5.67 -3.53 8.06
N GLY A 158 -5.04 -4.40 8.84
CA GLY A 158 -4.61 -5.73 8.43
C GLY A 158 -3.45 -5.74 7.44
N MET A 159 -2.69 -4.65 7.37
CA MET A 159 -1.56 -4.48 6.47
C MET A 159 -0.26 -4.86 7.19
N PHE A 160 0.73 -5.31 6.43
CA PHE A 160 2.08 -5.52 6.95
C PHE A 160 3.10 -5.02 5.93
N THR A 161 4.21 -4.47 6.42
CA THR A 161 5.33 -4.05 5.59
C THR A 161 6.64 -4.32 6.33
N VAL A 162 7.64 -4.81 5.62
CA VAL A 162 8.96 -5.11 6.19
C VAL A 162 10.07 -4.88 5.16
N GLU A 163 11.23 -4.42 5.62
CA GLU A 163 12.45 -4.39 4.80
C GLU A 163 13.21 -5.71 4.93
N LEU A 164 13.67 -6.24 3.80
CA LEU A 164 14.41 -7.50 3.72
C LEU A 164 15.58 -7.36 2.76
N LEU A 165 16.66 -8.09 3.03
CA LEU A 165 17.74 -8.22 2.07
C LEU A 165 17.23 -8.94 0.81
N PRO A 166 17.87 -8.73 -0.35
CA PRO A 166 17.52 -9.47 -1.55
C PRO A 166 17.67 -10.97 -1.34
N GLY A 167 16.72 -11.75 -1.84
CA GLY A 167 16.69 -13.19 -1.62
C GLY A 167 15.29 -13.79 -1.74
N ALA A 168 15.23 -15.11 -1.63
CA ALA A 168 13.97 -15.85 -1.65
C ALA A 168 13.49 -16.15 -0.23
N TYR A 169 12.20 -15.93 0.01
CA TYR A 169 11.57 -16.15 1.31
C TYR A 169 10.26 -16.92 1.14
N ASP A 170 10.03 -17.89 2.01
CA ASP A 170 8.73 -18.53 2.19
C ASP A 170 7.89 -17.71 3.17
N VAL A 171 6.60 -17.58 2.87
CA VAL A 171 5.64 -16.80 3.64
C VAL A 171 4.63 -17.73 4.27
N PHE A 172 4.56 -17.75 5.60
CA PHE A 172 3.67 -18.59 6.37
C PHE A 172 2.61 -17.79 7.09
N TYR A 173 1.40 -18.33 7.12
CA TYR A 173 0.28 -17.84 7.91
C TYR A 173 -0.44 -19.02 8.56
N ASN A 174 -0.69 -18.95 9.87
CA ASN A 174 -1.25 -20.06 10.65
C ASN A 174 -0.55 -21.41 10.39
N ASN A 175 0.79 -21.39 10.37
CA ASN A 175 1.66 -22.55 10.12
C ASN A 175 1.49 -23.21 8.73
N LYS A 176 0.80 -22.56 7.79
CA LYS A 176 0.67 -22.99 6.40
C LYS A 176 1.52 -22.11 5.50
N ASN A 177 2.26 -22.71 4.57
CA ASN A 177 2.96 -21.96 3.52
C ASN A 177 1.91 -21.36 2.58
N THR A 178 1.94 -20.04 2.45
CA THR A 178 1.02 -19.24 1.62
C THR A 178 1.62 -18.85 0.27
N GLY A 179 2.93 -19.03 0.11
CA GLY A 179 3.64 -18.70 -1.11
C GLY A 179 5.11 -18.40 -0.85
N LYS A 180 5.85 -18.33 -1.95
CA LYS A 180 7.26 -17.93 -1.98
C LYS A 180 7.37 -16.58 -2.67
N VAL A 181 8.20 -15.71 -2.12
CA VAL A 181 8.49 -14.38 -2.69
C VAL A 181 9.98 -14.22 -2.92
N THR A 182 10.31 -13.48 -3.98
CA THR A 182 11.67 -13.01 -4.23
C THR A 182 11.71 -11.51 -3.94
N ILE A 183 12.66 -11.11 -3.12
CA ILE A 183 12.93 -9.71 -2.79
C ILE A 183 14.09 -9.25 -3.66
N ASP A 184 13.87 -8.16 -4.40
CA ASP A 184 14.89 -7.47 -5.15
C ASP A 184 15.28 -6.17 -4.46
N LYS A 185 16.56 -5.77 -4.58
CA LYS A 185 17.07 -4.52 -4.05
C LYS A 185 16.24 -3.32 -4.51
N GLY A 186 15.78 -2.53 -3.54
CA GLY A 186 15.00 -1.32 -3.74
C GLY A 186 13.61 -1.53 -4.33
N LYS A 187 13.15 -2.76 -4.61
CA LYS A 187 11.80 -2.99 -5.15
C LYS A 187 10.82 -3.33 -4.04
N THR A 188 9.54 -3.06 -4.30
CA THR A 188 8.44 -3.58 -3.50
C THR A 188 7.97 -4.91 -4.08
N THR A 189 7.90 -5.94 -3.24
CA THR A 189 7.20 -7.20 -3.53
C THR A 189 5.89 -7.22 -2.74
N ILE A 190 4.80 -7.59 -3.40
CA ILE A 190 3.46 -7.63 -2.78
C ILE A 190 3.01 -9.09 -2.66
N ILE A 191 2.59 -9.51 -1.47
CA ILE A 191 1.92 -10.79 -1.25
C ILE A 191 0.74 -10.62 -0.31
N ASN A 192 -0.47 -10.94 -0.78
CA ASN A 192 -1.68 -10.87 0.04
C ASN A 192 -2.01 -12.26 0.58
N VAL A 193 -2.39 -12.31 1.86
CA VAL A 193 -2.62 -13.55 2.60
C VAL A 193 -4.11 -13.71 2.86
N GLN A 194 -4.69 -14.78 2.33
CA GLN A 194 -6.12 -15.02 2.47
C GLN A 194 -6.45 -15.77 3.77
N LYS A 195 -7.18 -15.13 4.68
CA LYS A 195 -7.75 -15.71 5.90
C LYS A 195 -9.16 -16.24 5.61
N GLY A 196 -9.21 -17.45 5.06
CA GLY A 196 -10.47 -18.14 4.74
C GLY A 196 -11.26 -17.49 3.62
N MET A 197 -12.51 -17.93 3.47
CA MET A 197 -13.39 -17.52 2.38
C MET A 197 -14.82 -17.46 2.90
N LEU A 198 -15.62 -16.48 2.47
CA LEU A 198 -17.04 -16.50 2.77
C LEU A 198 -17.75 -17.44 1.78
N LEU A 199 -18.33 -18.52 2.30
CA LEU A 199 -19.31 -19.33 1.57
C LEU A 199 -20.68 -18.88 2.07
N MET A 200 -21.50 -18.26 1.20
CA MET A 200 -22.93 -18.05 1.49
C MET A 200 -23.74 -18.94 0.55
N ASP A 201 -24.64 -19.72 1.14
CA ASP A 201 -25.56 -20.64 0.45
C ASP A 201 -26.74 -19.90 -0.21
#